data_AF-A0AAN2WJR1-F1
#
_entry.id   AF-A0AAN2WJR1-F1
#
_cell.length_a   1.000
_cell.length_b   1.000
_cell.length_c   1.000
_cell.angle_alpha   90.00
_cell.angle_beta   90.00
_cell.angle_gamma   90.00
#
_symmetry.space_group_name_H-M   'P 1'
#
loop_
_entity.id
_entity.type
_entity.pdbx_description
1 polymer ?
#
loop_
_entity_poly.entity_id
_entity_poly.type
_entity_poly.pdbx_seq_one_letter_code
_entity_poly.pdbx_strand_id
1 'polypeptide(L)'
;KPAEVENLEEIPTTDELMQNPEVREQPVADSDDPDLTAVSSGDYWTIYYNSANDEYSLRMFGNVPSSKPSAWNSYLKYIKHIEIEEATLTGDFSSYFRSNVFTVLESVRIERSNLSGVTSFARAFEGDSESESPLEKVIIRDNYYPETPSLTNISRMFTLCRKLSELDVSGLNTSSVTKMDTIFSNANSLKELDVSHFDTSSVTDMSSMFAACNSLEELDVSNFDTSSVTNMKYMLSGLHLKKLDVSNFDTSSVTNMYGMFAYCYNLEELDVSNFDTSSVNNMLHMFYVCNNLEELDLSNFDTSSVTNMFAMFAYCTSLKEIDVSNFDTSSVTTMSAMFFECSSLEALDLSNFDTSSVTTMASMFENSTALKSLYLDNFTDAASMTDMFKGTTSLTYLFVSHNLSTFNRLENTSWYDEKNWVQFSNLSQLQTYHRKQSEPTGYRKGAFLSLTMDAMGGEFEDAEEQKVQNKVSGEYWEEIVPVKEDYYFDGWYLDQNFTNKFDFSLPAAVSTTIYAKWVENYTVIIPASISLNEATELKVEGINRGSKALSVGLNRLATSVSESNELTLANTADTTVQCSAPLSWDGSENNPEKAI
;
A
#
# COMPACT_ATOMS: atom_id res chain seq x y z
N LYS A 1 50.90 -36.52 -11.98
CA LYS A 1 51.07 -37.93 -12.41
C LYS A 1 49.83 -38.31 -13.19
N PRO A 2 49.93 -38.68 -14.47
CA PRO A 2 48.79 -39.13 -15.27
C PRO A 2 48.59 -40.66 -15.12
N ALA A 3 47.44 -41.13 -15.60
CA ALA A 3 46.95 -42.52 -15.71
C ALA A 3 45.99 -42.96 -14.59
N GLU A 4 44.71 -42.65 -14.81
CA GLU A 4 43.59 -43.60 -14.69
C GLU A 4 42.38 -42.94 -15.36
N VAL A 5 42.27 -43.11 -16.68
CA VAL A 5 41.07 -42.86 -17.48
C VAL A 5 40.84 -44.15 -18.24
N GLU A 6 39.88 -44.96 -17.78
CA GLU A 6 39.27 -46.01 -18.59
C GLU A 6 37.91 -46.37 -17.97
N ASN A 7 36.92 -46.54 -18.82
CA ASN A 7 35.47 -46.68 -18.60
C ASN A 7 34.69 -45.36 -18.44
N LEU A 8 34.77 -44.52 -19.46
CA LEU A 8 33.58 -43.79 -19.91
C LEU A 8 32.82 -44.75 -20.82
N GLU A 9 31.59 -45.09 -20.45
CA GLU A 9 30.61 -45.62 -21.42
C GLU A 9 30.48 -44.58 -22.53
N GLU A 10 30.70 -45.01 -23.78
CA GLU A 10 30.53 -44.15 -24.95
C GLU A 10 29.08 -43.65 -24.98
N ILE A 11 28.92 -42.32 -24.98
CA ILE A 11 27.67 -41.66 -25.34
C ILE A 11 27.41 -42.03 -26.80
N PRO A 12 26.31 -42.72 -27.16
CA PRO A 12 26.06 -43.09 -28.53
C PRO A 12 25.95 -41.82 -29.37
N THR A 13 26.69 -41.78 -30.47
CA THR A 13 26.66 -40.66 -31.40
C THR A 13 25.28 -40.59 -32.05
N THR A 14 24.86 -39.38 -32.45
CA THR A 14 23.56 -39.07 -33.06
C THR A 14 23.19 -39.96 -34.26
N ASP A 15 24.16 -40.62 -34.90
CA ASP A 15 23.95 -41.56 -36.00
C ASP A 15 23.56 -42.99 -35.56
N GLU A 16 23.87 -43.41 -34.33
CA GLU A 16 23.45 -44.73 -33.80
C GLU A 16 21.99 -44.74 -33.32
N LEU A 17 21.46 -43.58 -32.90
CA LEU A 17 20.03 -43.39 -32.62
C LEU A 17 19.19 -43.12 -33.89
N MET A 18 19.85 -42.86 -35.04
CA MET A 18 19.18 -42.63 -36.33
C MET A 18 19.06 -43.88 -37.21
N GLN A 19 19.22 -45.09 -36.66
CA GLN A 19 18.92 -46.32 -37.40
C GLN A 19 17.91 -47.18 -36.66
N ASN A 20 16.61 -47.03 -36.99
CA ASN A 20 15.94 -47.96 -37.89
C ASN A 20 14.42 -47.64 -38.00
N PRO A 21 13.94 -47.05 -39.11
CA PRO A 21 12.51 -46.90 -39.39
C PRO A 21 11.74 -48.23 -39.48
N GLU A 22 12.45 -49.38 -39.49
CA GLU A 22 11.90 -50.73 -39.52
C GLU A 22 12.11 -51.55 -38.23
N VAL A 23 12.62 -50.98 -37.11
CA VAL A 23 12.54 -51.69 -35.81
C VAL A 23 11.12 -51.61 -35.29
N ARG A 24 10.31 -52.58 -35.73
CA ARG A 24 9.21 -53.08 -34.92
C ARG A 24 9.84 -53.88 -33.80
N GLU A 25 10.04 -53.28 -32.62
CA GLU A 25 10.08 -54.11 -31.42
C GLU A 25 8.80 -54.95 -31.42
N GLN A 26 8.98 -56.28 -31.40
CA GLN A 26 7.84 -57.18 -31.28
C GLN A 26 7.21 -56.96 -29.91
N PRO A 27 5.87 -57.09 -29.78
CA PRO A 27 5.22 -57.06 -28.47
C PRO A 27 5.94 -58.06 -27.56
N VAL A 28 6.60 -57.56 -26.51
CA VAL A 28 7.27 -58.38 -25.52
C VAL A 28 6.18 -59.18 -24.82
N ALA A 29 6.01 -60.43 -25.25
CA ALA A 29 4.92 -61.28 -24.78
C ALA A 29 5.13 -61.72 -23.33
N ASP A 30 6.37 -61.73 -22.84
CA ASP A 30 6.72 -62.02 -21.45
C ASP A 30 7.90 -61.15 -21.02
N SER A 31 7.73 -60.46 -19.89
CA SER A 31 8.82 -59.80 -19.19
C SER A 31 9.78 -60.85 -18.60
N ASP A 32 11.08 -60.56 -18.53
CA ASP A 32 12.02 -61.39 -17.75
C ASP A 32 11.76 -61.27 -16.23
N ASP A 33 10.91 -60.32 -15.81
CA ASP A 33 10.40 -60.19 -14.45
C ASP A 33 9.29 -61.23 -14.20
N PRO A 34 9.50 -62.20 -13.28
CA PRO A 34 8.54 -63.27 -13.02
C PRO A 34 7.20 -62.77 -12.45
N ASP A 35 7.13 -61.55 -11.91
CA ASP A 35 5.93 -61.00 -11.32
C ASP A 35 5.07 -60.24 -12.35
N LEU A 36 5.61 -59.92 -13.54
CA LEU A 36 4.93 -59.18 -14.61
C LEU A 36 4.36 -60.12 -15.69
N THR A 37 3.04 -60.06 -15.88
CA THR A 37 2.34 -60.80 -16.95
C THR A 37 1.71 -59.84 -17.95
N ALA A 38 1.96 -60.01 -19.25
CA ALA A 38 1.27 -59.25 -20.30
C ALA A 38 -0.20 -59.71 -20.41
N VAL A 39 -1.14 -58.79 -20.15
CA VAL A 39 -2.59 -59.11 -20.15
C VAL A 39 -3.30 -58.61 -21.41
N SER A 40 -2.71 -57.66 -22.13
CA SER A 40 -3.23 -57.13 -23.39
C SER A 40 -2.11 -56.41 -24.14
N SER A 41 -2.06 -56.52 -25.47
CA SER A 41 -1.01 -55.87 -26.28
C SER A 41 -1.52 -55.49 -27.67
N GLY A 42 -0.79 -54.60 -28.35
CA GLY A 42 -1.02 -54.17 -29.72
C GLY A 42 0.27 -53.68 -30.38
N ASP A 43 0.14 -53.00 -31.52
CA ASP A 43 1.28 -52.62 -32.38
C ASP A 43 2.29 -51.65 -31.74
N TYR A 44 1.88 -50.91 -30.70
CA TYR A 44 2.67 -49.85 -30.06
C TYR A 44 2.50 -49.80 -28.54
N TRP A 45 1.94 -50.87 -27.95
CA TRP A 45 1.65 -50.89 -26.51
C TRP A 45 1.51 -52.31 -25.96
N THR A 46 1.83 -52.45 -24.67
CA THR A 46 1.54 -53.65 -23.86
C THR A 46 1.05 -53.20 -22.48
N ILE A 47 -0.02 -53.83 -21.98
CA ILE A 47 -0.50 -53.68 -20.60
C ILE A 47 -0.01 -54.89 -19.82
N TYR A 48 0.69 -54.63 -18.72
CA TYR A 48 1.16 -55.64 -17.79
C TYR A 48 0.34 -55.61 -16.51
N TYR A 49 0.21 -56.77 -15.89
CA TYR A 49 -0.25 -56.94 -14.52
C TYR A 49 0.92 -57.43 -13.66
N ASN A 50 1.18 -56.74 -12.56
CA ASN A 50 2.20 -57.12 -11.58
C ASN A 50 1.52 -57.83 -10.39
N SER A 51 1.84 -59.11 -10.22
CA SER A 51 1.23 -59.94 -9.16
C SER A 51 1.84 -59.72 -7.77
N ALA A 52 3.00 -59.08 -7.66
CA ALA A 52 3.65 -58.79 -6.38
C ALA A 52 2.96 -57.65 -5.62
N ASN A 53 2.39 -56.67 -6.35
CA ASN A 53 1.75 -55.49 -5.79
C ASN A 53 0.29 -55.27 -6.23
N ASP A 54 -0.25 -56.15 -7.09
CA ASP A 54 -1.63 -56.09 -7.60
C ASP A 54 -1.92 -54.83 -8.44
N GLU A 55 -0.99 -54.48 -9.34
CA GLU A 55 -1.04 -53.24 -10.12
C GLU A 55 -0.98 -53.48 -11.63
N TYR A 56 -1.57 -52.56 -12.41
CA TYR A 56 -1.44 -52.56 -13.87
C TYR A 56 -0.53 -51.42 -14.33
N SER A 57 0.33 -51.73 -15.29
CA SER A 57 1.15 -50.74 -15.99
C SER A 57 0.92 -50.81 -17.49
N LEU A 58 1.10 -49.68 -18.18
CA LEU A 58 0.99 -49.56 -19.62
C LEU A 58 2.34 -49.11 -20.17
N ARG A 59 2.96 -49.95 -20.99
CA ARG A 59 4.16 -49.61 -21.76
C ARG A 59 3.76 -49.24 -23.18
N MET A 60 4.32 -48.16 -23.71
CA MET A 60 4.10 -47.69 -25.08
C MET A 60 5.46 -47.53 -25.78
N PHE A 61 5.55 -47.92 -27.04
CA PHE A 61 6.79 -47.99 -27.82
C PHE A 61 6.48 -47.86 -29.32
N GLY A 62 7.50 -47.62 -30.15
CA GLY A 62 7.30 -47.50 -31.60
C GLY A 62 6.38 -46.32 -31.97
N ASN A 63 5.51 -46.48 -32.97
CA ASN A 63 4.66 -45.37 -33.45
C ASN A 63 3.38 -45.23 -32.63
N VAL A 64 3.39 -44.29 -31.68
CA VAL A 64 2.26 -44.00 -30.79
C VAL A 64 1.36 -42.92 -31.40
N PRO A 65 0.12 -43.25 -31.81
CA PRO A 65 -0.84 -42.25 -32.27
C PRO A 65 -1.46 -41.50 -31.08
N SER A 66 -1.95 -40.30 -31.35
CA SER A 66 -2.64 -39.49 -30.34
C SER A 66 -4.08 -39.96 -30.02
N SER A 67 -4.53 -41.07 -30.60
CA SER A 67 -5.81 -41.73 -30.31
C SER A 67 -5.62 -42.99 -29.47
N LYS A 68 -6.38 -43.13 -28.37
CA LYS A 68 -6.34 -44.33 -27.53
C LYS A 68 -6.99 -45.55 -28.22
N PRO A 69 -6.37 -46.73 -28.18
CA PRO A 69 -7.03 -48.00 -28.55
C PRO A 69 -8.31 -48.26 -27.74
N SER A 70 -9.35 -48.77 -28.40
CA SER A 70 -10.56 -49.25 -27.71
C SER A 70 -10.28 -50.43 -26.77
N ALA A 71 -9.21 -51.17 -27.02
CA ALA A 71 -8.72 -52.26 -26.17
C ALA A 71 -8.36 -51.80 -24.75
N TRP A 72 -8.03 -50.51 -24.55
CA TRP A 72 -7.67 -49.99 -23.24
C TRP A 72 -8.87 -49.80 -22.32
N ASN A 73 -10.10 -49.69 -22.85
CA ASN A 73 -11.29 -49.27 -22.10
C ASN A 73 -11.55 -50.07 -20.81
N SER A 74 -11.22 -51.35 -20.80
CA SER A 74 -11.37 -52.22 -19.62
C SER A 74 -10.27 -52.06 -18.57
N TYR A 75 -9.16 -51.41 -18.91
CA TYR A 75 -7.94 -51.30 -18.09
C TYR A 75 -7.65 -49.88 -17.58
N LEU A 76 -8.15 -48.83 -18.23
CA LEU A 76 -7.84 -47.42 -17.91
C LEU A 76 -7.98 -47.06 -16.42
N LYS A 77 -8.97 -47.63 -15.73
CA LYS A 77 -9.25 -47.38 -14.30
C LYS A 77 -8.32 -48.11 -13.33
N TYR A 78 -7.45 -48.98 -13.84
CA TYR A 78 -6.55 -49.83 -13.05
C TYR A 78 -5.07 -49.54 -13.35
N ILE A 79 -4.76 -48.83 -14.44
CA ILE A 79 -3.39 -48.49 -14.83
C ILE A 79 -2.87 -47.42 -13.86
N LYS A 80 -1.85 -47.79 -13.09
CA LYS A 80 -1.15 -46.92 -12.14
C LYS A 80 0.11 -46.28 -12.72
N HIS A 81 0.77 -46.97 -13.65
CA HIS A 81 2.03 -46.51 -14.21
C HIS A 81 2.00 -46.56 -15.74
N ILE A 82 2.44 -45.48 -16.39
CA ILE A 82 2.61 -45.43 -17.84
C ILE A 82 4.08 -45.15 -18.15
N GLU A 83 4.66 -45.98 -19.01
CA GLU A 83 6.04 -45.84 -19.49
C GLU A 83 6.03 -45.76 -21.01
N ILE A 84 6.65 -44.72 -21.54
CA ILE A 84 6.81 -44.48 -22.96
C ILE A 84 8.30 -44.34 -23.23
N GLU A 85 8.86 -45.30 -23.96
CA GLU A 85 10.30 -45.37 -24.24
C GLU A 85 10.50 -45.84 -25.67
N GLU A 86 11.56 -45.35 -26.34
CA GLU A 86 11.87 -45.69 -27.73
C GLU A 86 10.66 -45.52 -28.67
N ALA A 87 9.88 -44.45 -28.44
CA ALA A 87 8.62 -44.20 -29.14
C ALA A 87 8.69 -42.94 -30.02
N THR A 88 7.92 -42.92 -31.10
CA THR A 88 7.61 -41.72 -31.87
C THR A 88 6.17 -41.33 -31.62
N LEU A 89 5.96 -40.16 -31.01
CA LEU A 89 4.64 -39.63 -30.70
C LEU A 89 4.28 -38.57 -31.73
N THR A 90 3.13 -38.73 -32.37
CA THR A 90 2.66 -37.81 -33.41
C THR A 90 1.20 -37.43 -33.19
N GLY A 91 0.92 -36.13 -33.25
CA GLY A 91 -0.42 -35.57 -33.14
C GLY A 91 -0.70 -34.89 -31.81
N ASP A 92 -2.00 -34.77 -31.50
CA ASP A 92 -2.52 -34.00 -30.37
C ASP A 92 -2.82 -34.89 -29.16
N PHE A 93 -1.97 -34.82 -28.13
CA PHE A 93 -2.09 -35.58 -26.88
C PHE A 93 -2.87 -34.81 -25.79
N SER A 94 -3.75 -33.89 -26.21
CA SER A 94 -4.59 -33.18 -25.26
C SER A 94 -5.50 -34.13 -24.48
N SER A 95 -5.58 -33.93 -23.16
CA SER A 95 -6.33 -34.82 -22.25
C SER A 95 -5.93 -36.30 -22.32
N TYR A 96 -4.74 -36.63 -22.84
CA TYR A 96 -4.41 -38.01 -23.14
C TYR A 96 -4.24 -38.85 -21.86
N PHE A 97 -3.73 -38.30 -20.77
CA PHE A 97 -3.50 -38.99 -19.49
C PHE A 97 -4.38 -38.46 -18.35
N ARG A 98 -5.53 -37.85 -18.69
CA ARG A 98 -6.36 -37.10 -17.74
C ARG A 98 -6.88 -37.98 -16.61
N SER A 99 -6.94 -37.45 -15.38
CA SER A 99 -7.26 -38.22 -14.17
C SER A 99 -8.68 -38.81 -14.17
N ASN A 100 -9.63 -38.18 -14.87
CA ASN A 100 -11.00 -38.70 -14.99
C ASN A 100 -11.10 -39.90 -15.97
N VAL A 101 -10.06 -40.14 -16.77
CA VAL A 101 -9.92 -41.32 -17.63
C VAL A 101 -9.07 -42.37 -16.92
N PHE A 102 -7.90 -41.97 -16.42
CA PHE A 102 -7.01 -42.81 -15.64
C PHE A 102 -7.14 -42.50 -14.14
N THR A 103 -8.14 -43.11 -13.51
CA THR A 103 -8.58 -42.76 -12.15
C THR A 103 -7.63 -43.17 -11.03
N VAL A 104 -6.59 -43.95 -11.32
CA VAL A 104 -5.60 -44.45 -10.36
C VAL A 104 -4.16 -44.20 -10.83
N LEU A 105 -3.95 -43.36 -11.84
CA LEU A 105 -2.62 -43.10 -12.42
C LEU A 105 -1.72 -42.34 -11.45
N GLU A 106 -0.69 -43.01 -10.96
CA GLU A 106 0.27 -42.49 -9.98
C GLU A 106 1.53 -41.95 -10.67
N SER A 107 1.96 -42.53 -11.80
CA SER A 107 3.13 -42.03 -12.53
C SER A 107 3.08 -42.16 -14.05
N VAL A 108 3.70 -41.20 -14.74
CA VAL A 108 3.99 -41.26 -16.18
C VAL A 108 5.46 -40.94 -16.47
N ARG A 109 6.10 -41.75 -17.30
CA ARG A 109 7.47 -41.57 -17.77
C ARG A 109 7.50 -41.57 -19.30
N ILE A 110 8.11 -40.55 -19.90
CA ILE A 110 8.35 -40.41 -21.34
C ILE A 110 9.84 -40.10 -21.53
N GLU A 111 10.60 -41.10 -21.93
CA GLU A 111 12.05 -41.01 -22.10
C GLU A 111 12.47 -41.56 -23.46
N ARG A 112 13.64 -41.13 -23.97
CA ARG A 112 14.23 -41.65 -25.22
C ARG A 112 13.24 -41.75 -26.37
N SER A 113 12.37 -40.74 -26.50
CA SER A 113 11.29 -40.74 -27.47
C SER A 113 11.42 -39.54 -28.43
N ASN A 114 10.99 -39.73 -29.68
CA ASN A 114 10.84 -38.67 -30.65
C ASN A 114 9.52 -37.94 -30.44
N LEU A 115 9.61 -36.69 -29.97
CA LEU A 115 8.44 -35.84 -29.70
C LEU A 115 8.24 -34.74 -30.76
N SER A 116 8.98 -34.76 -31.88
CA SER A 116 8.91 -33.72 -32.91
C SER A 116 7.51 -33.53 -33.50
N GLY A 117 6.76 -34.63 -33.61
CA GLY A 117 5.41 -34.66 -34.17
C GLY A 117 4.29 -34.35 -33.19
N VAL A 118 4.59 -34.15 -31.90
CA VAL A 118 3.57 -33.81 -30.89
C VAL A 118 3.17 -32.35 -31.06
N THR A 119 1.88 -32.09 -31.22
CA THR A 119 1.35 -30.74 -31.42
C THR A 119 0.82 -30.09 -30.15
N SER A 120 0.37 -30.90 -29.18
CA SER A 120 -0.23 -30.41 -27.94
C SER A 120 -0.15 -31.45 -26.82
N PHE A 121 0.14 -30.99 -25.60
CA PHE A 121 -0.08 -31.70 -24.33
C PHE A 121 -1.14 -31.00 -23.47
N ALA A 122 -2.00 -30.18 -24.08
CA ALA A 122 -2.97 -29.40 -23.33
C ALA A 122 -3.88 -30.30 -22.47
N ARG A 123 -3.94 -30.03 -21.17
CA ARG A 123 -4.71 -30.81 -20.19
C ARG A 123 -4.30 -32.29 -20.10
N ALA A 124 -3.12 -32.67 -20.59
CA ALA A 124 -2.73 -34.07 -20.72
C ALA A 124 -2.84 -34.81 -19.38
N PHE A 125 -2.42 -34.21 -18.26
CA PHE A 125 -2.44 -34.82 -16.93
C PHE A 125 -3.44 -34.17 -15.98
N GLU A 126 -4.29 -33.29 -16.49
CA GLU A 126 -5.15 -32.44 -15.68
C GLU A 126 -6.00 -33.26 -14.69
N GLY A 127 -5.97 -32.82 -13.43
CA GLY A 127 -6.77 -33.35 -12.34
C GLY A 127 -8.25 -32.99 -12.44
N ASP A 128 -9.05 -33.62 -11.59
CA ASP A 128 -10.48 -33.31 -11.47
C ASP A 128 -10.71 -32.29 -10.34
N SER A 129 -11.69 -31.42 -10.52
CA SER A 129 -12.13 -30.53 -9.44
C SER A 129 -12.87 -31.29 -8.32
N GLU A 130 -13.54 -32.40 -8.66
CA GLU A 130 -14.37 -33.17 -7.74
C GLU A 130 -13.63 -34.32 -7.04
N SER A 131 -12.51 -34.78 -7.61
CA SER A 131 -11.69 -35.86 -7.05
C SER A 131 -10.21 -35.55 -7.18
N GLU A 132 -9.43 -35.85 -6.13
CA GLU A 132 -7.99 -35.64 -6.16
C GLU A 132 -7.33 -36.55 -7.21
N SER A 133 -6.59 -35.95 -8.14
CA SER A 133 -5.74 -36.72 -9.05
C SER A 133 -4.71 -37.52 -8.24
N PRO A 134 -4.59 -38.84 -8.45
CA PRO A 134 -3.60 -39.68 -7.77
C PRO A 134 -2.18 -39.50 -8.33
N LEU A 135 -2.01 -38.69 -9.37
CA LEU A 135 -0.72 -38.49 -10.03
C LEU A 135 0.29 -37.85 -9.09
N GLU A 136 1.36 -38.59 -8.80
CA GLU A 136 2.44 -38.21 -7.88
C GLU A 136 3.73 -37.88 -8.63
N LYS A 137 3.95 -38.47 -9.80
CA LYS A 137 5.19 -38.38 -10.55
C LYS A 137 5.00 -38.24 -12.07
N VAL A 138 5.66 -37.27 -12.69
CA VAL A 138 5.78 -37.20 -14.15
C VAL A 138 7.21 -36.90 -14.56
N ILE A 139 7.78 -37.74 -15.43
CA ILE A 139 9.13 -37.59 -15.95
C ILE A 139 9.06 -37.55 -17.48
N ILE A 140 9.45 -36.42 -18.08
CA ILE A 140 9.58 -36.22 -19.52
C ILE A 140 10.99 -35.66 -19.74
N ARG A 141 11.95 -36.53 -20.04
CA ARG A 141 13.38 -36.17 -20.18
C ARG A 141 14.06 -37.04 -21.24
N ASP A 142 15.29 -36.71 -21.61
CA ASP A 142 16.10 -37.49 -22.56
C ASP A 142 15.38 -37.76 -23.92
N ASN A 143 14.50 -36.85 -24.35
CA ASN A 143 13.77 -36.97 -25.61
C ASN A 143 14.49 -36.23 -26.74
N TYR A 144 14.30 -36.67 -27.98
CA TYR A 144 15.02 -36.15 -29.14
C TYR A 144 14.07 -35.60 -30.22
N TYR A 145 14.59 -34.66 -31.02
CA TYR A 145 13.82 -33.87 -31.99
C TYR A 145 14.52 -33.87 -33.36
N PRO A 146 14.41 -34.96 -34.16
CA PRO A 146 15.04 -35.04 -35.49
C PRO A 146 14.42 -34.10 -36.52
N GLU A 147 13.21 -33.62 -36.28
CA GLU A 147 12.51 -32.62 -37.10
C GLU A 147 12.21 -31.37 -36.28
N THR A 148 11.77 -30.29 -36.92
CA THR A 148 11.37 -29.06 -36.23
C THR A 148 10.24 -29.37 -35.24
N PRO A 149 10.39 -28.99 -33.95
CA PRO A 149 9.36 -29.24 -32.93
C PRO A 149 8.01 -28.61 -33.29
N SER A 150 6.94 -29.40 -33.20
CA SER A 150 5.57 -28.99 -33.53
C SER A 150 4.71 -28.61 -32.31
N LEU A 151 5.27 -28.68 -31.09
CA LEU A 151 4.53 -28.47 -29.85
C LEU A 151 4.16 -26.99 -29.70
N THR A 152 2.86 -26.69 -29.75
CA THR A 152 2.37 -25.29 -29.70
C THR A 152 1.56 -24.97 -28.45
N ASN A 153 1.08 -26.00 -27.73
CA ASN A 153 0.13 -25.84 -26.64
C ASN A 153 0.39 -26.86 -25.52
N ILE A 154 0.69 -26.36 -24.32
CA ILE A 154 0.80 -27.15 -23.10
C ILE A 154 -0.13 -26.63 -22.01
N SER A 155 -1.17 -25.88 -22.40
CA SER A 155 -2.07 -25.27 -21.44
C SER A 155 -2.71 -26.30 -20.51
N ARG A 156 -2.78 -25.97 -19.23
CA ARG A 156 -3.38 -26.81 -18.18
C ARG A 156 -2.78 -28.21 -18.04
N MET A 157 -1.56 -28.45 -18.53
CA MET A 157 -0.97 -29.79 -18.60
C MET A 157 -0.98 -30.51 -17.24
N PHE A 158 -0.70 -29.81 -16.14
CA PHE A 158 -0.67 -30.32 -14.76
C PHE A 158 -1.64 -29.59 -13.81
N THR A 159 -2.69 -28.96 -14.36
CA THR A 159 -3.70 -28.27 -13.54
C THR A 159 -4.37 -29.25 -12.57
N LEU A 160 -4.55 -28.86 -11.31
CA LEU A 160 -5.20 -29.67 -10.26
C LEU A 160 -4.47 -31.00 -9.93
N CYS A 161 -3.21 -31.15 -10.34
CA CYS A 161 -2.35 -32.27 -9.94
C CYS A 161 -1.85 -32.08 -8.50
N ARG A 162 -2.77 -32.08 -7.52
CA ARG A 162 -2.50 -31.70 -6.12
C ARG A 162 -1.50 -32.59 -5.39
N LYS A 163 -1.27 -33.82 -5.86
CA LYS A 163 -0.30 -34.79 -5.31
C LYS A 163 1.02 -34.88 -6.06
N LEU A 164 1.14 -34.17 -7.20
CA LEU A 164 2.36 -34.18 -7.99
C LEU A 164 3.50 -33.59 -7.16
N SER A 165 4.51 -34.40 -6.89
CA SER A 165 5.64 -34.07 -6.02
C SER A 165 6.99 -34.30 -6.68
N GLU A 166 7.05 -35.17 -7.69
CA GLU A 166 8.23 -35.38 -8.51
C GLU A 166 7.90 -35.05 -9.97
N LEU A 167 8.54 -34.00 -10.49
CA LEU A 167 8.33 -33.52 -11.85
C LEU A 167 9.65 -33.22 -12.53
N ASP A 168 9.87 -33.83 -13.69
CA ASP A 168 10.92 -33.46 -14.62
C ASP A 168 10.27 -33.30 -16.00
N VAL A 169 10.44 -32.12 -16.59
CA VAL A 169 9.93 -31.81 -17.94
C VAL A 169 11.04 -31.34 -18.89
N SER A 170 12.30 -31.56 -18.51
CA SER A 170 13.50 -31.14 -19.25
C SER A 170 13.58 -31.64 -20.69
N GLY A 171 12.87 -32.72 -21.00
CA GLY A 171 12.76 -33.30 -22.33
C GLY A 171 11.70 -32.65 -23.23
N LEU A 172 10.97 -31.63 -22.77
CA LEU A 172 10.05 -30.86 -23.61
C LEU A 172 10.79 -29.75 -24.34
N ASN A 173 10.72 -29.75 -25.68
CA ASN A 173 11.08 -28.60 -26.48
C ASN A 173 9.90 -27.62 -26.56
N THR A 174 10.07 -26.44 -25.95
CA THR A 174 9.04 -25.42 -25.82
C THR A 174 9.19 -24.24 -26.79
N SER A 175 10.17 -24.27 -27.71
CA SER A 175 10.50 -23.12 -28.58
C SER A 175 9.36 -22.67 -29.51
N SER A 176 8.41 -23.56 -29.80
CA SER A 176 7.24 -23.29 -30.64
C SER A 176 5.95 -23.08 -29.82
N VAL A 177 6.02 -23.12 -28.49
CA VAL A 177 4.84 -23.04 -27.61
C VAL A 177 4.35 -21.60 -27.53
N THR A 178 3.04 -21.43 -27.76
CA THR A 178 2.38 -20.11 -27.71
C THR A 178 1.44 -19.95 -26.52
N LYS A 179 1.05 -21.07 -25.89
CA LYS A 179 0.08 -21.15 -24.79
C LYS A 179 0.64 -21.93 -23.61
N MET A 180 0.85 -21.23 -22.50
CA MET A 180 1.33 -21.76 -21.22
C MET A 180 0.38 -21.42 -20.07
N ASP A 181 -0.90 -21.17 -20.38
CA ASP A 181 -1.88 -20.85 -19.36
C ASP A 181 -2.15 -22.04 -18.42
N THR A 182 -2.16 -21.77 -17.12
CA THR A 182 -2.60 -22.68 -16.06
C THR A 182 -1.79 -23.99 -15.94
N ILE A 183 -0.57 -24.08 -16.50
CA ILE A 183 0.20 -25.34 -16.55
C ILE A 183 0.27 -26.05 -15.19
N PHE A 184 0.71 -25.33 -14.15
CA PHE A 184 0.95 -25.90 -12.82
C PHE A 184 -0.12 -25.52 -11.80
N SER A 185 -1.20 -24.86 -12.21
CA SER A 185 -2.16 -24.32 -11.24
C SER A 185 -2.70 -25.41 -10.31
N ASN A 186 -2.69 -25.14 -9.00
CA ASN A 186 -3.08 -26.07 -7.94
C ASN A 186 -2.22 -27.35 -7.85
N ALA A 187 -0.97 -27.33 -8.33
CA ALA A 187 0.00 -28.39 -8.07
C ALA A 187 0.60 -28.26 -6.65
N ASN A 188 -0.25 -28.41 -5.63
CA ASN A 188 0.02 -28.03 -4.25
C ASN A 188 1.08 -28.89 -3.53
N SER A 189 1.57 -29.97 -4.14
CA SER A 189 2.60 -30.84 -3.54
C SER A 189 3.99 -30.64 -4.16
N LEU A 190 4.11 -29.81 -5.21
CA LEU A 190 5.41 -29.45 -5.78
C LEU A 190 6.14 -28.51 -4.82
N LYS A 191 7.35 -28.92 -4.42
CA LYS A 191 8.27 -28.13 -3.60
C LYS A 191 9.38 -27.48 -4.41
N GLU A 192 9.86 -28.22 -5.40
CA GLU A 192 10.88 -27.81 -6.36
C GLU A 192 10.26 -27.89 -7.76
N LEU A 193 10.62 -26.94 -8.62
CA LEU A 193 10.16 -26.88 -10.00
C LEU A 193 11.24 -26.24 -10.87
N ASP A 194 11.86 -27.04 -11.73
CA ASP A 194 12.82 -26.55 -12.71
C ASP A 194 12.13 -26.19 -14.03
N VAL A 195 12.13 -24.89 -14.35
CA VAL A 195 11.64 -24.32 -15.62
C VAL A 195 12.75 -23.64 -16.42
N SER A 196 14.01 -23.85 -16.07
CA SER A 196 15.17 -23.19 -16.69
C SER A 196 15.36 -23.51 -18.17
N HIS A 197 14.83 -24.65 -18.61
CA HIS A 197 14.87 -25.12 -20.00
C HIS A 197 13.68 -24.66 -20.85
N PHE A 198 12.73 -23.91 -20.28
CA PHE A 198 11.61 -23.37 -21.05
C PHE A 198 12.09 -22.22 -21.94
N ASP A 199 11.80 -22.32 -23.23
CA ASP A 199 11.83 -21.21 -24.18
C ASP A 199 10.44 -20.59 -24.25
N THR A 200 10.31 -19.39 -23.68
CA THR A 200 9.04 -18.67 -23.61
C THR A 200 8.91 -17.55 -24.64
N SER A 201 9.87 -17.40 -25.55
CA SER A 201 9.94 -16.27 -26.50
C SER A 201 8.73 -16.14 -27.42
N SER A 202 8.06 -17.27 -27.69
CA SER A 202 6.84 -17.35 -28.51
C SER A 202 5.53 -17.35 -27.70
N VAL A 203 5.60 -17.31 -26.38
CA VAL A 203 4.43 -17.45 -25.50
C VAL A 203 3.66 -16.13 -25.43
N THR A 204 2.35 -16.21 -25.64
CA THR A 204 1.45 -15.04 -25.61
C THR A 204 0.51 -15.00 -24.41
N ASP A 205 0.30 -16.15 -23.75
CA ASP A 205 -0.59 -16.30 -22.59
C ASP A 205 0.08 -17.16 -21.50
N MET A 206 0.33 -16.54 -20.35
CA MET A 206 0.89 -17.16 -19.14
C MET A 206 -0.11 -17.11 -17.97
N SER A 207 -1.39 -16.87 -18.26
CA SER A 207 -2.38 -16.68 -17.20
C SER A 207 -2.49 -17.91 -16.30
N SER A 208 -2.49 -17.67 -14.99
CA SER A 208 -2.56 -18.68 -13.93
C SER A 208 -1.47 -19.77 -13.97
N MET A 209 -0.36 -19.56 -14.69
CA MET A 209 0.67 -20.60 -14.91
C MET A 209 1.12 -21.29 -13.61
N PHE A 210 1.34 -20.52 -12.54
CA PHE A 210 1.76 -21.00 -11.22
C PHE A 210 0.69 -20.76 -10.12
N ALA A 211 -0.57 -20.50 -10.51
CA ALA A 211 -1.60 -20.10 -9.56
C ALA A 211 -1.86 -21.19 -8.50
N ALA A 212 -1.73 -20.83 -7.23
CA ALA A 212 -1.85 -21.70 -6.06
C ALA A 212 -0.81 -22.84 -6.00
N CYS A 213 0.37 -22.70 -6.61
CA CYS A 213 1.52 -23.59 -6.40
C CYS A 213 2.17 -23.34 -5.04
N ASN A 214 1.44 -23.72 -4.00
CA ASN A 214 1.58 -23.09 -2.70
C ASN A 214 2.55 -23.81 -1.74
N SER A 215 3.13 -24.93 -2.17
CA SER A 215 4.22 -25.62 -1.49
C SER A 215 5.59 -25.36 -2.11
N LEU A 216 5.68 -24.58 -3.20
CA LEU A 216 6.96 -24.22 -3.79
C LEU A 216 7.82 -23.49 -2.76
N GLU A 217 9.06 -23.94 -2.59
CA GLU A 217 10.03 -23.34 -1.67
C GLU A 217 10.83 -22.21 -2.36
N GLU A 218 11.04 -22.35 -3.67
CA GLU A 218 11.64 -21.36 -4.57
C GLU A 218 11.03 -21.45 -5.97
N LEU A 219 11.19 -20.39 -6.77
CA LEU A 219 10.80 -20.37 -8.17
C LEU A 219 11.74 -19.41 -8.93
N ASP A 220 12.55 -19.97 -9.83
CA ASP A 220 13.40 -19.20 -10.73
C ASP A 220 12.70 -19.02 -12.08
N VAL A 221 12.41 -17.77 -12.45
CA VAL A 221 11.83 -17.36 -13.73
C VAL A 221 12.74 -16.43 -14.52
N SER A 222 14.03 -16.38 -14.15
CA SER A 222 15.01 -15.46 -14.77
C SER A 222 15.24 -15.73 -16.26
N ASN A 223 14.98 -16.96 -16.73
CA ASN A 223 15.10 -17.35 -18.14
C ASN A 223 13.87 -16.97 -18.99
N PHE A 224 12.79 -16.47 -18.39
CA PHE A 224 11.56 -16.20 -19.14
C PHE A 224 11.72 -14.94 -20.01
N ASP A 225 11.58 -15.11 -21.31
CA ASP A 225 11.27 -14.03 -22.25
C ASP A 225 9.75 -13.81 -22.24
N THR A 226 9.34 -12.62 -21.77
CA THR A 226 7.93 -12.22 -21.63
C THR A 226 7.50 -11.14 -22.63
N SER A 227 8.39 -10.75 -23.55
CA SER A 227 8.17 -9.64 -24.51
C SER A 227 6.95 -9.84 -25.42
N SER A 228 6.59 -11.10 -25.70
CA SER A 228 5.42 -11.49 -26.50
C SER A 228 4.14 -11.71 -25.66
N VAL A 229 4.22 -11.68 -24.33
CA VAL A 229 3.11 -12.04 -23.44
C VAL A 229 2.11 -10.89 -23.35
N THR A 230 0.84 -11.21 -23.57
CA THR A 230 -0.25 -10.22 -23.51
C THR A 230 -1.17 -10.40 -22.30
N ASN A 231 -1.12 -11.56 -21.65
CA ASN A 231 -2.00 -11.96 -20.55
C ASN A 231 -1.20 -12.62 -19.41
N MET A 232 -1.12 -11.94 -18.26
CA MET A 232 -0.47 -12.42 -17.03
C MET A 232 -1.47 -12.58 -15.86
N LYS A 233 -2.77 -12.64 -16.17
CA LYS A 233 -3.83 -12.79 -15.17
C LYS A 233 -3.53 -13.95 -14.21
N TYR A 234 -3.50 -13.69 -12.91
CA TYR A 234 -3.21 -14.65 -11.83
C TYR A 234 -1.93 -15.47 -11.98
N MET A 235 -0.99 -15.09 -12.87
CA MET A 235 0.18 -15.92 -13.20
C MET A 235 0.93 -16.43 -11.97
N LEU A 236 1.09 -15.57 -10.95
CA LEU A 236 1.85 -15.81 -9.72
C LEU A 236 0.95 -15.80 -8.47
N SER A 237 -0.37 -15.90 -8.64
CA SER A 237 -1.32 -15.79 -7.54
C SER A 237 -1.21 -16.97 -6.57
N GLY A 238 -1.25 -16.72 -5.27
CA GLY A 238 -1.30 -17.78 -4.24
C GLY A 238 0.02 -18.53 -4.05
N LEU A 239 1.14 -17.96 -4.51
CA LEU A 239 2.47 -18.44 -4.14
C LEU A 239 2.77 -18.07 -2.67
N HIS A 240 3.39 -18.99 -1.94
CA HIS A 240 3.74 -18.77 -0.53
C HIS A 240 5.21 -18.41 -0.33
N LEU A 241 5.86 -17.93 -1.39
CA LEU A 241 7.26 -17.49 -1.39
C LEU A 241 7.40 -16.20 -0.58
N LYS A 242 8.53 -16.05 0.12
CA LYS A 242 8.88 -14.81 0.82
C LYS A 242 9.43 -13.73 -0.13
N LYS A 243 10.10 -14.16 -1.19
CA LYS A 243 10.72 -13.33 -2.23
C LYS A 243 10.48 -13.97 -3.58
N LEU A 244 10.33 -13.14 -4.60
CA LEU A 244 10.21 -13.57 -5.99
C LEU A 244 10.87 -12.52 -6.87
N ASP A 245 11.81 -12.93 -7.72
CA ASP A 245 12.46 -12.05 -8.69
C ASP A 245 11.67 -12.06 -9.99
N VAL A 246 11.17 -10.89 -10.39
CA VAL A 246 10.47 -10.64 -11.66
C VAL A 246 11.13 -9.50 -12.46
N SER A 247 12.37 -9.14 -12.12
CA SER A 247 13.08 -8.01 -12.72
C SER A 247 13.40 -8.20 -14.21
N ASN A 248 13.38 -9.43 -14.71
CA ASN A 248 13.56 -9.77 -16.13
C ASN A 248 12.28 -9.65 -16.96
N PHE A 249 11.12 -9.38 -16.36
CA PHE A 249 9.86 -9.34 -17.10
C PHE A 249 9.77 -8.09 -17.99
N ASP A 250 9.50 -8.30 -19.28
CA ASP A 250 9.09 -7.26 -20.22
C ASP A 250 7.56 -7.26 -20.28
N THR A 251 6.94 -6.27 -19.64
CA THR A 251 5.48 -6.16 -19.56
C THR A 251 4.88 -5.22 -20.58
N SER A 252 5.67 -4.67 -21.52
CA SER A 252 5.23 -3.63 -22.47
C SER A 252 4.05 -4.08 -23.37
N SER A 253 3.96 -5.38 -23.66
CA SER A 253 2.87 -6.00 -24.43
C SER A 253 1.68 -6.47 -23.57
N VAL A 254 1.80 -6.44 -22.24
CA VAL A 254 0.79 -7.01 -21.33
C VAL A 254 -0.42 -6.08 -21.24
N THR A 255 -1.62 -6.65 -21.44
CA THR A 255 -2.87 -5.90 -21.37
C THR A 255 -3.72 -6.25 -20.14
N ASN A 256 -3.44 -7.40 -19.51
CA ASN A 256 -4.22 -7.95 -18.41
C ASN A 256 -3.32 -8.45 -17.28
N MET A 257 -3.33 -7.74 -16.15
CA MET A 257 -2.62 -8.08 -14.91
C MET A 257 -3.59 -8.37 -13.76
N TYR A 258 -4.82 -8.78 -14.07
CA TYR A 258 -5.81 -9.15 -13.05
C TYR A 258 -5.18 -10.17 -12.09
N GLY A 259 -4.97 -9.73 -10.84
CA GLY A 259 -4.65 -10.60 -9.72
C GLY A 259 -3.31 -11.29 -9.86
N MET A 260 -2.39 -10.74 -10.65
CA MET A 260 -1.08 -11.34 -10.94
C MET A 260 -0.38 -11.84 -9.66
N PHE A 261 -0.43 -11.06 -8.58
CA PHE A 261 0.16 -11.38 -7.27
C PHE A 261 -0.89 -11.61 -6.16
N ALA A 262 -2.16 -11.80 -6.50
CA ALA A 262 -3.21 -11.99 -5.50
C ALA A 262 -2.93 -13.21 -4.61
N TYR A 263 -3.24 -13.12 -3.32
CA TYR A 263 -3.07 -14.16 -2.30
C TYR A 263 -1.61 -14.58 -2.05
N CYS A 264 -0.61 -13.77 -2.42
CA CYS A 264 0.79 -14.02 -2.05
C CYS A 264 1.06 -13.57 -0.60
N TYR A 265 0.40 -14.21 0.36
CA TYR A 265 0.35 -13.71 1.74
C TYR A 265 1.68 -13.77 2.51
N ASN A 266 2.65 -14.57 2.05
CA ASN A 266 3.98 -14.64 2.64
C ASN A 266 5.01 -13.70 1.98
N LEU A 267 4.65 -13.05 0.87
CA LEU A 267 5.56 -12.18 0.13
C LEU A 267 5.89 -10.95 0.97
N GLU A 268 7.19 -10.76 1.26
CA GLU A 268 7.70 -9.67 2.09
C GLU A 268 8.24 -8.51 1.24
N GLU A 269 8.84 -8.82 0.09
CA GLU A 269 9.46 -7.87 -0.84
C GLU A 269 9.08 -8.23 -2.29
N LEU A 270 8.81 -7.22 -3.12
CA LEU A 270 8.54 -7.37 -4.54
C LEU A 270 9.00 -6.14 -5.30
N ASP A 271 9.94 -6.33 -6.24
CA ASP A 271 10.38 -5.27 -7.16
C ASP A 271 9.57 -5.36 -8.46
N VAL A 272 8.76 -4.32 -8.73
CA VAL A 272 8.01 -4.13 -9.98
C VAL A 272 8.44 -2.85 -10.72
N SER A 273 9.60 -2.29 -10.37
CA SER A 273 10.06 -1.02 -10.93
C SER A 273 10.31 -1.09 -12.44
N ASN A 274 10.58 -2.27 -13.00
CA ASN A 274 10.76 -2.48 -14.45
C ASN A 274 9.45 -2.60 -15.23
N PHE A 275 8.28 -2.64 -14.58
CA PHE A 275 7.02 -2.91 -15.26
C PHE A 275 6.57 -1.69 -16.07
N ASP A 276 6.44 -1.87 -17.40
CA ASP A 276 5.67 -0.99 -18.27
C ASP A 276 4.19 -1.42 -18.23
N THR A 277 3.33 -0.58 -17.66
CA THR A 277 1.89 -0.85 -17.56
C THR A 277 1.03 -0.03 -18.52
N SER A 278 1.64 0.71 -19.46
CA SER A 278 0.92 1.62 -20.37
C SER A 278 -0.16 0.95 -21.23
N SER A 279 0.03 -0.35 -21.53
CA SER A 279 -0.92 -1.19 -22.27
C SER A 279 -1.98 -1.88 -21.39
N VAL A 280 -1.83 -1.82 -20.06
CA VAL A 280 -2.67 -2.58 -19.12
C VAL A 280 -3.99 -1.85 -18.90
N ASN A 281 -5.11 -2.55 -19.14
CA ASN A 281 -6.46 -2.00 -18.90
C ASN A 281 -7.20 -2.66 -17.72
N ASN A 282 -6.63 -3.72 -17.15
CA ASN A 282 -7.21 -4.48 -16.04
C ASN A 282 -6.16 -4.82 -14.97
N MET A 283 -6.28 -4.17 -13.80
CA MET A 283 -5.45 -4.37 -12.60
C MET A 283 -6.29 -4.82 -11.38
N LEU A 284 -7.49 -5.34 -11.63
CA LEU A 284 -8.38 -5.81 -10.56
C LEU A 284 -7.64 -6.85 -9.69
N HIS A 285 -7.74 -6.71 -8.37
CA HIS A 285 -7.07 -7.59 -7.39
C HIS A 285 -5.54 -7.74 -7.51
N MET A 286 -4.81 -6.88 -8.22
CA MET A 286 -3.39 -7.11 -8.56
C MET A 286 -2.52 -7.54 -7.37
N PHE A 287 -2.69 -6.90 -6.20
CA PHE A 287 -2.00 -7.20 -4.94
C PHE A 287 -2.96 -7.62 -3.81
N TYR A 288 -4.13 -8.17 -4.15
CA TYR A 288 -5.15 -8.58 -3.18
C TYR A 288 -4.61 -9.62 -2.19
N VAL A 289 -4.72 -9.40 -0.87
CA VAL A 289 -4.30 -10.35 0.20
C VAL A 289 -2.78 -10.63 0.16
N CYS A 290 -1.96 -9.61 -0.10
CA CYS A 290 -0.51 -9.63 0.12
C CYS A 290 -0.19 -9.21 1.55
N ASN A 291 -0.59 -10.01 2.53
CA ASN A 291 -0.64 -9.62 3.94
C ASN A 291 0.70 -9.16 4.54
N ASN A 292 1.82 -9.74 4.09
CA ASN A 292 3.17 -9.48 4.62
C ASN A 292 3.97 -8.45 3.81
N LEU A 293 3.42 -7.91 2.71
CA LEU A 293 4.11 -6.92 1.89
C LEU A 293 4.17 -5.59 2.67
N GLU A 294 5.38 -5.12 2.98
CA GLU A 294 5.58 -3.92 3.80
C GLU A 294 5.72 -2.63 2.98
N GLU A 295 6.31 -2.73 1.79
CA GLU A 295 6.60 -1.63 0.87
C GLU A 295 6.37 -2.08 -0.58
N LEU A 296 6.04 -1.12 -1.45
CA LEU A 296 5.84 -1.37 -2.88
C LEU A 296 6.09 -0.06 -3.66
N ASP A 297 7.06 -0.07 -4.56
CA ASP A 297 7.32 1.05 -5.47
C ASP A 297 6.48 0.90 -6.74
N LEU A 298 5.58 1.86 -6.97
CA LEU A 298 4.68 1.92 -8.12
C LEU A 298 4.97 3.12 -9.03
N SER A 299 6.11 3.78 -8.87
CA SER A 299 6.43 5.05 -9.54
C SER A 299 6.40 4.99 -11.07
N ASN A 300 6.62 3.80 -11.67
CA ASN A 300 6.59 3.58 -13.12
C ASN A 300 5.24 3.13 -13.67
N PHE A 301 4.21 2.94 -12.82
CA PHE A 301 2.90 2.53 -13.29
C PHE A 301 2.21 3.67 -14.08
N ASP A 302 1.84 3.37 -15.31
CA ASP A 302 0.86 4.14 -16.10
C ASP A 302 -0.50 3.45 -15.95
N THR A 303 -1.46 4.15 -15.33
CA THR A 303 -2.83 3.65 -15.12
C THR A 303 -3.87 4.32 -16.03
N SER A 304 -3.45 5.15 -17.00
CA SER A 304 -4.35 5.95 -17.84
C SER A 304 -5.37 5.12 -18.65
N SER A 305 -5.00 3.87 -18.97
CA SER A 305 -5.84 2.89 -19.67
C SER A 305 -6.68 1.99 -18.75
N VAL A 306 -6.47 2.04 -17.44
CA VAL A 306 -7.12 1.16 -16.45
C VAL A 306 -8.55 1.61 -16.20
N THR A 307 -9.50 0.68 -16.31
CA THR A 307 -10.93 0.97 -16.09
C THR A 307 -11.47 0.42 -14.77
N ASN A 308 -10.73 -0.50 -14.13
CA ASN A 308 -11.16 -1.22 -12.95
C ASN A 308 -9.99 -1.46 -11.98
N MET A 309 -10.11 -0.90 -10.77
CA MET A 309 -9.14 -1.02 -9.66
C MET A 309 -9.76 -1.69 -8.42
N PHE A 310 -10.81 -2.50 -8.61
CA PHE A 310 -11.50 -3.18 -7.51
C PHE A 310 -10.52 -3.98 -6.65
N ALA A 311 -10.49 -3.66 -5.35
CA ALA A 311 -9.70 -4.35 -4.33
C ALA A 311 -8.23 -4.62 -4.72
N MET A 312 -7.60 -3.65 -5.38
CA MET A 312 -6.21 -3.75 -5.84
C MET A 312 -5.23 -4.02 -4.68
N PHE A 313 -5.41 -3.36 -3.54
CA PHE A 313 -4.55 -3.48 -2.34
C PHE A 313 -5.30 -4.05 -1.13
N ALA A 314 -6.52 -4.56 -1.29
CA ALA A 314 -7.31 -5.03 -0.15
C ALA A 314 -6.57 -6.13 0.62
N TYR A 315 -6.63 -6.07 1.95
CA TYR A 315 -5.94 -6.96 2.88
C TYR A 315 -4.40 -6.92 2.81
N CYS A 316 -3.78 -5.87 2.24
CA CYS A 316 -2.34 -5.62 2.43
C CYS A 316 -2.08 -5.11 3.87
N THR A 317 -2.21 -6.01 4.85
CA THR A 317 -2.27 -5.65 6.27
C THR A 317 -0.95 -5.10 6.84
N SER A 318 0.19 -5.38 6.20
CA SER A 318 1.51 -4.89 6.64
C SER A 318 2.00 -3.65 5.90
N LEU A 319 1.30 -3.22 4.84
CA LEU A 319 1.66 -2.05 4.04
C LEU A 319 1.47 -0.78 4.88
N LYS A 320 2.55 -0.04 5.11
CA LYS A 320 2.56 1.16 5.99
C LYS A 320 2.34 2.46 5.22
N GLU A 321 2.83 2.50 3.99
CA GLU A 321 2.74 3.62 3.07
C GLU A 321 2.61 3.10 1.63
N ILE A 322 2.00 3.90 0.76
CA ILE A 322 1.93 3.61 -0.67
C ILE A 322 1.84 4.94 -1.41
N ASP A 323 2.74 5.14 -2.38
CA ASP A 323 2.69 6.28 -3.28
C ASP A 323 1.87 5.91 -4.52
N VAL A 324 0.77 6.62 -4.73
CA VAL A 324 -0.12 6.49 -5.89
C VAL A 324 -0.30 7.82 -6.61
N SER A 325 0.62 8.77 -6.40
CA SER A 325 0.55 10.12 -6.97
C SER A 325 0.66 10.14 -8.50
N ASN A 326 1.26 9.10 -9.09
CA ASN A 326 1.37 8.89 -10.54
C ASN A 326 0.12 8.27 -11.18
N PHE A 327 -0.85 7.80 -10.40
CA PHE A 327 -2.03 7.15 -10.97
C PHE A 327 -2.93 8.16 -11.68
N ASP A 328 -3.20 7.91 -12.96
CA ASP A 328 -4.30 8.52 -13.71
C ASP A 328 -5.55 7.64 -13.56
N THR A 329 -6.56 8.16 -12.85
CA THR A 329 -7.82 7.45 -12.60
C THR A 329 -8.99 7.96 -13.44
N SER A 330 -8.76 8.85 -14.40
CA SER A 330 -9.82 9.50 -15.20
C SER A 330 -10.70 8.50 -15.98
N SER A 331 -10.13 7.35 -16.36
CA SER A 331 -10.80 6.24 -17.04
C SER A 331 -11.44 5.21 -16.09
N VAL A 332 -11.21 5.31 -14.78
CA VAL A 332 -11.64 4.30 -13.80
C VAL A 332 -13.14 4.41 -13.51
N THR A 333 -13.84 3.29 -13.60
CA THR A 333 -15.29 3.20 -13.35
C THR A 333 -15.64 2.51 -12.03
N THR A 334 -14.70 1.76 -11.44
CA THR A 334 -14.87 1.05 -10.17
C THR A 334 -13.55 0.95 -9.40
N MET A 335 -13.59 1.34 -8.12
CA MET A 335 -12.49 1.23 -7.16
C MET A 335 -13.00 0.79 -5.77
N SER A 336 -14.12 0.06 -5.74
CA SER A 336 -14.63 -0.51 -4.48
C SER A 336 -13.56 -1.36 -3.80
N ALA A 337 -13.52 -1.29 -2.47
CA ALA A 337 -12.61 -2.03 -1.61
C ALA A 337 -11.11 -1.86 -1.93
N MET A 338 -10.68 -0.85 -2.68
CA MET A 338 -9.27 -0.69 -3.12
C MET A 338 -8.26 -0.79 -1.97
N PHE A 339 -8.57 -0.22 -0.81
CA PHE A 339 -7.77 -0.25 0.42
C PHE A 339 -8.52 -0.89 1.60
N PHE A 340 -9.42 -1.83 1.31
CA PHE A 340 -10.16 -2.57 2.35
C PHE A 340 -9.19 -3.33 3.27
N GLU A 341 -9.36 -3.24 4.59
CA GLU A 341 -8.51 -3.92 5.60
C GLU A 341 -6.99 -3.63 5.47
N CYS A 342 -6.59 -2.49 4.92
CA CYS A 342 -5.21 -1.99 4.96
C CYS A 342 -4.87 -1.46 6.36
N SER A 343 -4.79 -2.38 7.33
CA SER A 343 -4.78 -2.06 8.75
C SER A 343 -3.50 -1.42 9.30
N SER A 344 -2.40 -1.41 8.53
CA SER A 344 -1.15 -0.71 8.89
C SER A 344 -0.93 0.62 8.16
N LEU A 345 -1.75 0.94 7.15
CA LEU A 345 -1.60 2.15 6.35
C LEU A 345 -1.95 3.39 7.20
N GLU A 346 -0.98 4.29 7.42
CA GLU A 346 -1.16 5.43 8.34
C GLU A 346 -1.64 6.71 7.66
N ALA A 347 -1.21 6.95 6.44
CA ALA A 347 -1.57 8.13 5.66
C ALA A 347 -1.75 7.73 4.19
N LEU A 348 -2.69 8.39 3.52
CA LEU A 348 -2.95 8.14 2.11
C LEU A 348 -3.34 9.45 1.41
N ASP A 349 -2.55 9.81 0.40
CA ASP A 349 -2.82 10.96 -0.46
C ASP A 349 -3.41 10.47 -1.78
N LEU A 350 -4.69 10.77 -2.01
CA LEU A 350 -5.41 10.50 -3.25
C LEU A 350 -5.85 11.81 -3.92
N SER A 351 -5.16 12.92 -3.64
CA SER A 351 -5.51 14.22 -4.20
C SER A 351 -5.48 14.24 -5.72
N ASN A 352 -4.66 13.40 -6.37
CA ASN A 352 -4.59 13.24 -7.82
C ASN A 352 -5.75 12.43 -8.44
N PHE A 353 -6.54 11.70 -7.64
CA PHE A 353 -7.56 10.81 -8.19
C PHE A 353 -8.75 11.60 -8.76
N ASP A 354 -9.00 11.43 -10.05
CA ASP A 354 -10.26 11.80 -10.69
C ASP A 354 -11.28 10.67 -10.48
N THR A 355 -12.37 10.98 -9.76
CA THR A 355 -13.46 10.03 -9.48
C THR A 355 -14.74 10.35 -10.25
N SER A 356 -14.71 11.30 -11.18
CA SER A 356 -15.91 11.77 -11.90
C SER A 356 -16.59 10.69 -12.75
N SER A 357 -15.82 9.69 -13.20
CA SER A 357 -16.30 8.52 -13.94
C SER A 357 -16.65 7.32 -13.04
N VAL A 358 -16.36 7.40 -11.74
CA VAL A 358 -16.46 6.26 -10.83
C VAL A 358 -17.91 6.02 -10.43
N THR A 359 -18.38 4.80 -10.68
CA THR A 359 -19.73 4.37 -10.30
C THR A 359 -19.80 3.82 -8.88
N THR A 360 -18.71 3.27 -8.35
CA THR A 360 -18.69 2.68 -7.02
C THR A 360 -17.32 2.74 -6.32
N MET A 361 -17.35 3.21 -5.08
CA MET A 361 -16.23 3.26 -4.11
C MET A 361 -16.64 2.60 -2.78
N ALA A 362 -17.53 1.60 -2.85
CA ALA A 362 -18.02 0.92 -1.66
C ALA A 362 -16.86 0.26 -0.88
N SER A 363 -16.89 0.39 0.43
CA SER A 363 -15.89 -0.19 1.35
C SER A 363 -14.43 0.18 1.04
N MET A 364 -14.16 1.27 0.31
CA MET A 364 -12.81 1.61 -0.17
C MET A 364 -11.75 1.67 0.93
N PHE A 365 -12.09 2.18 2.12
CA PHE A 365 -11.21 2.27 3.29
C PHE A 365 -11.74 1.49 4.49
N GLU A 366 -12.71 0.59 4.28
CA GLU A 366 -13.33 -0.15 5.38
C GLU A 366 -12.26 -0.94 6.15
N ASN A 367 -12.28 -0.83 7.48
CA ASN A 367 -11.33 -1.44 8.42
C ASN A 367 -9.84 -1.08 8.18
N SER A 368 -9.52 0.02 7.49
CA SER A 368 -8.19 0.64 7.51
C SER A 368 -7.93 1.32 8.87
N THR A 369 -7.73 0.50 9.91
CA THR A 369 -7.79 0.95 11.32
C THR A 369 -6.62 1.84 11.74
N ALA A 370 -5.47 1.83 11.06
CA ALA A 370 -4.34 2.73 11.33
C ALA A 370 -4.40 4.06 10.57
N LEU A 371 -5.32 4.23 9.62
CA LEU A 371 -5.37 5.41 8.75
C LEU A 371 -5.73 6.66 9.55
N LYS A 372 -4.75 7.57 9.71
CA LYS A 372 -4.83 8.82 10.47
C LYS A 372 -5.13 10.01 9.56
N SER A 373 -4.58 10.05 8.35
CA SER A 373 -4.68 11.18 7.42
C SER A 373 -5.09 10.72 6.02
N LEU A 374 -6.09 11.38 5.46
CA LEU A 374 -6.62 11.05 4.13
C LEU A 374 -6.92 12.33 3.34
N TYR A 375 -6.46 12.36 2.08
CA TYR A 375 -6.63 13.49 1.15
C TYR A 375 -7.46 13.06 -0.06
N LEU A 376 -8.63 13.68 -0.26
CA LEU A 376 -9.67 13.34 -1.25
C LEU A 376 -10.09 14.58 -2.08
N ASP A 377 -9.11 15.41 -2.46
CA ASP A 377 -9.27 16.76 -2.99
C ASP A 377 -10.19 16.86 -4.21
N ASN A 378 -10.16 15.83 -5.08
CA ASN A 378 -10.88 15.76 -6.34
C ASN A 378 -12.02 14.73 -6.34
N PHE A 379 -12.42 14.24 -5.17
CA PHE A 379 -13.48 13.23 -5.07
C PHE A 379 -14.87 13.81 -5.39
N THR A 380 -15.74 12.97 -5.93
CA THR A 380 -17.16 13.26 -6.20
C THR A 380 -18.04 12.13 -5.70
N ASP A 381 -19.32 12.40 -5.42
CA ASP A 381 -20.26 11.35 -5.00
C ASP A 381 -20.45 10.31 -6.12
N ALA A 382 -20.05 9.06 -5.87
CA ALA A 382 -20.32 7.91 -6.75
C ALA A 382 -21.74 7.34 -6.52
N ALA A 383 -22.22 6.50 -7.45
CA ALA A 383 -23.54 5.87 -7.32
C ALA A 383 -23.65 4.94 -6.10
N SER A 384 -22.53 4.33 -5.68
CA SER A 384 -22.44 3.58 -4.43
C SER A 384 -21.14 3.89 -3.67
N MET A 385 -21.27 4.31 -2.41
CA MET A 385 -20.17 4.51 -1.45
C MET A 385 -20.51 3.84 -0.11
N THR A 386 -21.27 2.76 -0.17
CA THR A 386 -21.72 2.02 1.02
C THR A 386 -20.50 1.61 1.84
N ASP A 387 -20.54 1.91 3.15
CA ASP A 387 -19.53 1.52 4.12
C ASP A 387 -18.08 1.97 3.81
N MET A 388 -17.88 2.98 2.94
CA MET A 388 -16.56 3.48 2.51
C MET A 388 -15.57 3.75 3.65
N PHE A 389 -16.05 4.30 4.78
CA PHE A 389 -15.25 4.64 5.96
C PHE A 389 -15.56 3.75 7.19
N LYS A 390 -16.27 2.62 7.01
CA LYS A 390 -16.66 1.78 8.12
C LYS A 390 -15.42 1.19 8.81
N GLY A 391 -15.30 1.35 10.11
CA GLY A 391 -14.16 0.82 10.86
C GLY A 391 -12.83 1.57 10.68
N THR A 392 -12.79 2.69 9.94
CA THR A 392 -11.62 3.60 9.83
C THR A 392 -11.50 4.47 11.09
N THR A 393 -11.29 3.86 12.25
CA THR A 393 -11.49 4.49 13.57
C THR A 393 -10.41 5.52 13.97
N SER A 394 -9.21 5.39 13.43
CA SER A 394 -8.05 6.27 13.74
C SER A 394 -7.99 7.56 12.93
N LEU A 395 -8.93 7.79 12.00
CA LEU A 395 -8.90 8.98 11.15
C LEU A 395 -8.99 10.25 12.01
N THR A 396 -7.95 11.09 11.96
CA THR A 396 -7.85 12.36 12.69
C THR A 396 -7.80 13.57 11.78
N TYR A 397 -7.44 13.37 10.51
CA TYR A 397 -7.41 14.40 9.49
C TYR A 397 -8.03 13.90 8.20
N LEU A 398 -8.96 14.68 7.64
CA LEU A 398 -9.64 14.40 6.38
C LEU A 398 -9.69 15.69 5.56
N PHE A 399 -8.96 15.73 4.45
CA PHE A 399 -9.09 16.79 3.46
C PHE A 399 -9.97 16.29 2.31
N VAL A 400 -11.02 17.03 1.97
CA VAL A 400 -12.09 16.50 1.11
C VAL A 400 -12.66 17.55 0.17
N SER A 401 -12.87 17.14 -1.08
CA SER A 401 -13.59 17.89 -2.12
C SER A 401 -14.96 18.37 -1.67
N HIS A 402 -15.35 19.59 -2.06
CA HIS A 402 -16.71 20.11 -1.88
C HIS A 402 -17.78 19.35 -2.71
N ASN A 403 -17.36 18.50 -3.65
CA ASN A 403 -18.25 17.67 -4.47
C ASN A 403 -18.54 16.28 -3.86
N LEU A 404 -17.94 15.95 -2.71
CA LEU A 404 -18.18 14.70 -1.99
C LEU A 404 -19.06 14.97 -0.75
N SER A 405 -20.35 14.68 -0.81
CA SER A 405 -21.28 15.00 0.28
C SER A 405 -21.51 13.85 1.27
N THR A 406 -20.91 12.69 1.01
CA THR A 406 -21.12 11.44 1.76
C THR A 406 -20.03 11.19 2.81
N PHE A 407 -20.41 11.26 4.09
CA PHE A 407 -19.53 11.06 5.26
C PHE A 407 -20.02 9.90 6.14
N ASN A 408 -20.82 8.98 5.59
CA ASN A 408 -21.43 7.90 6.35
C ASN A 408 -20.34 7.03 7.02
N ARG A 409 -20.66 6.50 8.22
CA ARG A 409 -19.76 5.69 9.05
C ARG A 409 -18.58 6.42 9.68
N LEU A 410 -18.47 7.74 9.52
CA LEU A 410 -17.65 8.62 10.36
C LEU A 410 -18.43 9.10 11.60
N GLU A 411 -19.21 8.22 12.22
CA GLU A 411 -20.13 8.56 13.32
C GLU A 411 -19.37 8.80 14.65
N ASN A 412 -19.89 9.69 15.51
CA ASN A 412 -19.36 10.01 16.87
C ASN A 412 -18.01 10.74 16.94
N THR A 413 -17.66 11.51 15.92
CA THR A 413 -16.38 12.23 15.86
C THR A 413 -16.61 13.73 15.99
N SER A 414 -16.03 14.35 17.03
CA SER A 414 -15.98 15.81 17.18
C SER A 414 -15.05 16.38 16.11
N TRP A 415 -15.57 16.61 14.90
CA TRP A 415 -14.81 17.24 13.83
C TRP A 415 -14.87 18.77 13.96
N TYR A 416 -13.85 19.44 13.45
CA TYR A 416 -13.90 20.87 13.17
C TYR A 416 -13.27 21.18 11.81
N ASP A 417 -13.73 22.27 11.21
CA ASP A 417 -13.09 22.86 10.04
C ASP A 417 -11.78 23.55 10.45
N GLU A 418 -10.65 23.11 9.88
CA GLU A 418 -9.33 23.65 10.16
C GLU A 418 -9.17 25.12 9.76
N LYS A 419 -9.83 25.56 8.66
CA LYS A 419 -9.71 26.91 8.14
C LYS A 419 -10.54 27.91 8.95
N ASN A 420 -11.79 27.53 9.24
CA ASN A 420 -12.77 28.45 9.84
C ASN A 420 -13.02 28.19 11.34
N TRP A 421 -12.40 27.16 11.93
CA TRP A 421 -12.54 26.80 13.35
C TRP A 421 -14.00 26.56 13.77
N VAL A 422 -14.80 25.96 12.89
CA VAL A 422 -16.20 25.62 13.19
C VAL A 422 -16.28 24.18 13.69
N GLN A 423 -16.78 23.98 14.91
CA GLN A 423 -16.92 22.64 15.51
C GLN A 423 -18.28 21.98 15.20
N PHE A 424 -18.25 20.66 15.01
CA PHE A 424 -19.44 19.84 14.81
C PHE A 424 -19.52 18.76 15.90
N SER A 425 -20.66 18.72 16.60
CA SER A 425 -20.94 17.73 17.65
C SER A 425 -21.42 16.38 17.10
N ASN A 426 -21.81 16.35 15.82
CA ASN A 426 -22.33 15.16 15.16
C ASN A 426 -22.21 15.26 13.63
N LEU A 427 -22.39 14.11 12.97
CA LEU A 427 -22.29 13.97 11.51
C LEU A 427 -23.24 14.88 10.74
N SER A 428 -24.47 15.10 11.24
CA SER A 428 -25.47 15.93 10.55
C SER A 428 -25.04 17.40 10.45
N GLN A 429 -24.40 17.92 11.49
CA GLN A 429 -23.83 19.28 11.48
C GLN A 429 -22.67 19.40 10.49
N LEU A 430 -21.73 18.46 10.51
CA LEU A 430 -20.61 18.40 9.56
C LEU A 430 -21.14 18.38 8.11
N GLN A 431 -22.03 17.46 7.78
CA GLN A 431 -22.58 17.33 6.42
C GLN A 431 -23.34 18.59 5.98
N THR A 432 -24.09 19.22 6.89
CA THR A 432 -24.83 20.46 6.57
C THR A 432 -23.89 21.63 6.30
N TYR A 433 -22.78 21.71 7.05
CA TYR A 433 -21.75 22.72 6.85
C TYR A 433 -20.96 22.48 5.56
N HIS A 434 -20.55 21.23 5.32
CA HIS A 434 -19.76 20.83 4.16
C HIS A 434 -20.47 21.12 2.84
N ARG A 435 -21.78 20.85 2.74
CA ARG A 435 -22.58 21.14 1.53
C ARG A 435 -22.65 22.62 1.15
N LYS A 436 -22.18 23.54 2.00
CA LYS A 436 -22.13 24.98 1.73
C LYS A 436 -20.75 25.45 1.28
N GLN A 437 -19.74 24.58 1.33
CA GLN A 437 -18.39 24.92 0.91
C GLN A 437 -18.32 25.01 -0.62
N SER A 438 -17.45 25.88 -1.11
CA SER A 438 -17.18 26.09 -2.54
C SER A 438 -15.79 25.64 -2.96
N GLU A 439 -15.00 25.12 -2.01
CA GLU A 439 -13.62 24.70 -2.18
C GLU A 439 -13.35 23.46 -1.31
N PRO A 440 -12.36 22.62 -1.67
CA PRO A 440 -11.92 21.53 -0.79
C PRO A 440 -11.62 22.02 0.62
N THR A 441 -12.03 21.25 1.63
CA THR A 441 -11.98 21.65 3.04
C THR A 441 -11.27 20.60 3.89
N GLY A 442 -10.40 21.05 4.79
CA GLY A 442 -9.73 20.22 5.78
C GLY A 442 -10.52 20.11 7.07
N TYR A 443 -10.77 18.88 7.52
CA TYR A 443 -11.41 18.59 8.80
C TYR A 443 -10.44 17.89 9.74
N ARG A 444 -10.45 18.29 11.01
CA ARG A 444 -9.66 17.67 12.08
C ARG A 444 -10.57 17.09 13.16
N LYS A 445 -10.21 15.92 13.70
CA LYS A 445 -10.92 15.26 14.80
C LYS A 445 -10.34 15.72 16.14
N GLY A 446 -11.19 16.21 17.02
CA GLY A 446 -10.84 16.61 18.38
C GLY A 446 -11.69 17.77 18.89
N ALA A 447 -11.51 18.09 20.17
CA ALA A 447 -11.99 19.35 20.72
C ALA A 447 -10.87 20.39 20.54
N PHE A 448 -11.18 21.50 19.88
CA PHE A 448 -10.37 22.70 20.00
C PHE A 448 -10.90 23.54 21.17
N LEU A 449 -10.01 24.35 21.72
CA LEU A 449 -10.30 25.22 22.83
C LEU A 449 -10.50 26.63 22.30
N SER A 450 -11.37 27.39 22.94
CA SER A 450 -11.62 28.79 22.61
C SER A 450 -11.37 29.67 23.83
N LEU A 451 -10.62 30.75 23.66
CA LEU A 451 -10.39 31.78 24.67
C LEU A 451 -11.09 33.06 24.22
N THR A 452 -12.10 33.48 24.97
CA THR A 452 -12.76 34.78 24.79
C THR A 452 -12.13 35.80 25.73
N MET A 453 -11.66 36.92 25.19
CA MET A 453 -11.00 38.01 25.91
C MET A 453 -11.96 39.20 25.95
N ASP A 454 -12.59 39.43 27.10
CA ASP A 454 -13.57 40.51 27.31
C ASP A 454 -12.88 41.76 27.86
N ALA A 455 -12.87 42.84 27.06
CA ALA A 455 -12.18 44.08 27.40
C ALA A 455 -12.87 44.87 28.52
N MET A 456 -14.05 44.47 29.02
CA MET A 456 -14.74 45.08 30.17
C MET A 456 -14.86 46.62 30.05
N GLY A 457 -15.39 47.06 28.91
CA GLY A 457 -15.56 48.49 28.56
C GLY A 457 -14.27 49.21 28.18
N GLY A 458 -13.21 48.47 27.83
CA GLY A 458 -12.16 48.93 26.92
C GLY A 458 -12.40 48.38 25.51
N GLU A 459 -11.49 48.67 24.59
CA GLU A 459 -11.59 48.28 23.18
C GLU A 459 -10.25 47.73 22.67
N PHE A 460 -10.30 46.80 21.73
CA PHE A 460 -9.14 46.36 20.96
C PHE A 460 -8.89 47.30 19.77
N GLU A 461 -7.79 47.10 19.03
CA GLU A 461 -7.40 47.98 17.90
C GLU A 461 -8.47 48.12 16.80
N ASP A 462 -9.33 47.12 16.66
CA ASP A 462 -10.46 47.04 15.73
C ASP A 462 -11.78 47.60 16.30
N ALA A 463 -11.73 48.27 17.45
CA ALA A 463 -12.88 48.79 18.20
C ALA A 463 -13.89 47.71 18.65
N GLU A 464 -13.45 46.45 18.75
CA GLU A 464 -14.23 45.39 19.35
C GLU A 464 -14.05 45.37 20.88
N GLU A 465 -15.10 45.02 21.62
CA GLU A 465 -15.05 44.85 23.08
C GLU A 465 -14.62 43.42 23.48
N GLN A 466 -14.60 42.48 22.52
CA GLN A 466 -14.23 41.08 22.75
C GLN A 466 -13.35 40.56 21.62
N LYS A 467 -12.34 39.75 21.96
CA LYS A 467 -11.56 38.96 20.98
C LYS A 467 -11.63 37.48 21.28
N VAL A 468 -11.62 36.65 20.24
CA VAL A 468 -11.66 35.19 20.38
C VAL A 468 -10.44 34.57 19.72
N GLN A 469 -9.76 33.69 20.45
CA GLN A 469 -8.71 32.83 19.92
C GLN A 469 -9.17 31.38 19.95
N ASN A 470 -8.81 30.61 18.92
CA ASN A 470 -9.04 29.16 18.87
C ASN A 470 -7.69 28.46 18.73
N LYS A 471 -7.47 27.43 19.55
CA LYS A 471 -6.22 26.67 19.62
C LYS A 471 -6.50 25.19 19.86
N VAL A 472 -5.57 24.31 19.50
CA VAL A 472 -5.63 22.89 19.88
C VAL A 472 -5.12 22.74 21.31
N SER A 473 -5.65 21.76 22.06
CA SER A 473 -5.15 21.44 23.40
C SER A 473 -3.63 21.26 23.41
N GLY A 474 -2.93 21.95 24.31
CA GLY A 474 -1.47 21.95 24.40
C GLY A 474 -0.76 23.13 23.73
N GLU A 475 -1.43 23.89 22.85
CA GLU A 475 -0.89 25.15 22.30
C GLU A 475 -1.01 26.30 23.30
N TYR A 476 -0.29 27.40 23.07
CA TYR A 476 -0.33 28.57 23.96
C TYR A 476 -1.26 29.66 23.42
N TRP A 477 -1.95 30.33 24.33
CA TRP A 477 -2.73 31.52 24.03
C TRP A 477 -1.81 32.72 23.79
N GLU A 478 -2.21 33.61 22.90
CA GLU A 478 -1.51 34.86 22.66
C GLU A 478 -2.11 35.95 23.55
N GLU A 479 -1.29 36.75 24.23
CA GLU A 479 -1.81 37.87 25.01
C GLU A 479 -2.07 39.06 24.09
N ILE A 480 -3.35 39.43 23.97
CA ILE A 480 -3.80 40.64 23.27
C ILE A 480 -4.19 41.68 24.33
N VAL A 481 -3.64 42.88 24.24
CA VAL A 481 -3.86 43.95 25.23
C VAL A 481 -4.85 44.98 24.68
N PRO A 482 -6.03 45.18 25.29
CA PRO A 482 -6.97 46.22 24.91
C PRO A 482 -6.54 47.57 25.48
N VAL A 483 -7.20 48.65 25.05
CA VAL A 483 -7.01 50.01 25.56
C VAL A 483 -8.31 50.56 26.13
N LYS A 484 -8.21 51.45 27.12
CA LYS A 484 -9.34 52.16 27.70
C LYS A 484 -8.91 53.56 28.11
N GLU A 485 -9.61 54.58 27.62
CA GLU A 485 -9.30 55.99 27.91
C GLU A 485 -9.29 56.24 29.42
N ASP A 486 -8.28 56.95 29.93
CA ASP A 486 -8.09 57.24 31.37
C ASP A 486 -7.89 56.03 32.31
N TYR A 487 -7.63 54.83 31.80
CA TYR A 487 -7.25 53.66 32.61
C TYR A 487 -5.93 53.04 32.11
N TYR A 488 -5.21 52.34 32.98
CA TYR A 488 -4.16 51.40 32.57
C TYR A 488 -4.63 49.95 32.74
N PHE A 489 -4.14 49.08 31.87
CA PHE A 489 -4.45 47.65 31.87
C PHE A 489 -3.60 46.91 32.93
N ASP A 490 -4.25 46.33 33.94
CA ASP A 490 -3.58 45.62 35.05
C ASP A 490 -3.33 44.12 34.72
N GLY A 491 -4.09 43.57 33.78
CA GLY A 491 -3.98 42.20 33.31
C GLY A 491 -5.33 41.52 33.07
N TRP A 492 -5.23 40.28 32.61
CA TRP A 492 -6.36 39.39 32.36
C TRP A 492 -6.71 38.52 33.58
N TYR A 493 -8.00 38.32 33.84
CA TYR A 493 -8.50 37.56 34.99
C TYR A 493 -9.57 36.54 34.59
N LEU A 494 -9.63 35.41 35.27
CA LEU A 494 -10.60 34.32 35.02
C LEU A 494 -12.02 34.64 35.53
N ASP A 495 -12.17 35.68 36.34
CA ASP A 495 -13.44 36.06 36.96
C ASP A 495 -13.61 37.58 36.95
N GLN A 496 -14.86 38.04 36.82
CA GLN A 496 -15.20 39.47 36.79
C GLN A 496 -14.95 40.20 38.13
N ASN A 497 -14.72 39.47 39.22
CA ASN A 497 -14.31 40.05 40.51
C ASN A 497 -12.77 40.23 40.59
N PHE A 498 -12.06 39.85 39.53
CA PHE A 498 -10.61 39.97 39.38
C PHE A 498 -9.81 39.28 40.49
N THR A 499 -10.29 38.10 40.90
CA THR A 499 -9.70 37.34 42.00
C THR A 499 -8.54 36.46 41.52
N ASN A 500 -8.66 35.88 40.33
CA ASN A 500 -7.68 34.94 39.76
C ASN A 500 -7.08 35.48 38.46
N LYS A 501 -5.78 35.79 38.47
CA LYS A 501 -5.07 36.28 37.28
C LYS A 501 -4.85 35.13 36.29
N PHE A 502 -5.09 35.38 35.00
CA PHE A 502 -4.82 34.42 33.93
C PHE A 502 -3.34 34.42 33.56
N ASP A 503 -2.79 33.24 33.25
CA ASP A 503 -1.38 33.03 32.94
C ASP A 503 -1.22 32.46 31.52
N PHE A 504 -0.80 33.31 30.58
CA PHE A 504 -0.56 32.93 29.19
C PHE A 504 0.67 32.02 29.00
N SER A 505 1.48 31.81 30.05
CA SER A 505 2.59 30.84 30.01
C SER A 505 2.13 29.40 30.23
N LEU A 506 0.85 29.17 30.50
CA LEU A 506 0.24 27.85 30.57
C LEU A 506 -0.43 27.50 29.23
N PRO A 507 -0.30 26.25 28.75
CA PRO A 507 -0.96 25.84 27.53
C PRO A 507 -2.48 25.79 27.69
N ALA A 508 -3.18 25.97 26.58
CA ALA A 508 -4.61 25.83 26.44
C ALA A 508 -5.06 24.45 26.96
N ALA A 509 -5.80 24.47 28.07
CA ALA A 509 -6.33 23.26 28.71
C ALA A 509 -7.85 23.17 28.66
N VAL A 510 -8.54 24.32 28.72
CA VAL A 510 -10.00 24.42 28.67
C VAL A 510 -10.43 25.68 27.92
N SER A 511 -11.60 25.64 27.28
CA SER A 511 -12.22 26.84 26.75
C SER A 511 -12.69 27.73 27.91
N THR A 512 -12.40 29.02 27.84
CA THR A 512 -12.73 29.95 28.94
C THR A 512 -12.90 31.38 28.45
N THR A 513 -13.40 32.23 29.35
CA THR A 513 -13.48 33.68 29.14
C THR A 513 -12.63 34.37 30.18
N ILE A 514 -11.80 35.31 29.75
CA ILE A 514 -10.97 36.15 30.60
C ILE A 514 -11.42 37.61 30.50
N TYR A 515 -11.28 38.35 31.59
CA TYR A 515 -11.82 39.68 31.77
C TYR A 515 -10.69 40.68 32.04
N ALA A 516 -10.67 41.79 31.31
CA ALA A 516 -9.70 42.84 31.48
C ALA A 516 -9.95 43.59 32.80
N LYS A 517 -8.89 43.74 33.61
CA LYS A 517 -8.93 44.59 34.80
C LYS A 517 -8.31 45.95 34.50
N TRP A 518 -9.07 46.99 34.82
CA TRP A 518 -8.68 48.37 34.63
C TRP A 518 -8.40 49.06 35.96
N VAL A 519 -7.36 49.88 35.98
CA VAL A 519 -7.06 50.76 37.10
C VAL A 519 -7.06 52.19 36.60
N GLU A 520 -7.87 53.03 37.25
CA GLU A 520 -8.06 54.43 36.88
C GLU A 520 -6.72 55.17 36.94
N ASN A 521 -6.36 55.83 35.84
CA ASN A 521 -5.23 56.72 35.80
C ASN A 521 -5.55 57.92 36.69
N TYR A 522 -4.82 58.05 37.79
CA TYR A 522 -4.84 59.27 38.57
C TYR A 522 -3.61 60.08 38.21
N THR A 523 -3.82 61.20 37.53
CA THR A 523 -2.75 62.14 37.22
C THR A 523 -2.35 62.86 38.51
N VAL A 524 -1.20 62.49 39.07
CA VAL A 524 -0.58 63.26 40.15
C VAL A 524 0.12 64.47 39.53
N ILE A 525 -0.58 65.60 39.48
CA ILE A 525 0.06 66.88 39.15
C ILE A 525 0.90 67.28 40.36
N ILE A 526 2.22 67.12 40.25
CA ILE A 526 3.17 67.66 41.23
C ILE A 526 3.57 69.05 40.74
N PRO A 527 3.04 70.16 41.33
CA PRO A 527 3.63 71.46 41.13
C PRO A 527 5.01 71.46 41.80
N ALA A 528 6.06 71.15 41.04
CA ALA A 528 7.43 71.25 41.50
C ALA A 528 7.88 72.71 41.37
N SER A 529 8.33 73.31 42.47
CA SER A 529 9.04 74.58 42.44
C SER A 529 10.53 74.29 42.55
N ILE A 530 11.26 74.46 41.46
CA ILE A 530 12.72 74.38 41.48
C ILE A 530 13.21 75.74 41.98
N SER A 531 13.82 75.75 43.17
CA SER A 531 14.52 76.92 43.69
C SER A 531 15.98 76.58 43.91
N LEU A 532 16.87 77.42 43.37
CA LEU A 532 18.29 77.40 43.73
C LEU A 532 18.41 78.16 45.05
N ASN A 533 18.69 77.47 46.15
CA ASN A 533 19.18 78.12 47.36
C ASN A 533 20.71 78.33 47.22
N GLU A 534 21.27 79.26 47.98
CA GLU A 534 22.68 79.69 47.87
C GLU A 534 23.73 78.61 48.26
N ALA A 535 23.35 77.34 48.35
CA ALA A 535 24.24 76.22 48.62
C ALA A 535 23.83 74.97 47.81
N THR A 536 24.26 74.91 46.55
CA THR A 536 24.49 73.71 45.68
C THR A 536 23.58 72.47 45.77
N GLU A 537 22.38 72.53 46.33
CA GLU A 537 21.46 71.39 46.46
C GLU A 537 20.19 71.61 45.65
N LEU A 538 19.78 70.58 44.89
CA LEU A 538 18.53 70.58 44.13
C LEU A 538 17.42 70.03 45.03
N LYS A 539 16.64 70.92 45.65
CA LYS A 539 15.48 70.52 46.46
C LYS A 539 14.24 70.37 45.56
N VAL A 540 13.66 69.18 45.53
CA VAL A 540 12.38 68.91 44.84
C VAL A 540 11.31 68.67 45.90
N GLU A 541 10.40 69.63 46.07
CA GLU A 541 9.25 69.51 46.96
C GLU A 541 7.96 69.36 46.15
N GLY A 542 7.18 68.36 46.49
CA GLY A 542 5.87 68.11 45.90
C GLY A 542 4.81 67.96 46.98
N ILE A 543 3.65 68.56 46.78
CA ILE A 543 2.49 68.37 47.66
C ILE A 543 1.63 67.25 47.07
N ASN A 544 1.64 66.07 47.69
CA ASN A 544 0.68 65.03 47.35
C ASN A 544 -0.71 65.42 47.88
N ARG A 545 -1.63 65.74 46.96
CA ARG A 545 -3.03 66.09 47.27
C ARG A 545 -4.00 64.92 47.04
N GLY A 546 -3.51 63.75 46.64
CA GLY A 546 -4.28 62.52 46.54
C GLY A 546 -4.37 61.78 47.87
N SER A 547 -5.32 60.85 48.00
CA SER A 547 -5.57 60.07 49.23
C SER A 547 -4.70 58.82 49.39
N LYS A 548 -3.78 58.55 48.46
CA LYS A 548 -2.87 57.38 48.48
C LYS A 548 -1.43 57.79 48.82
N ALA A 549 -0.70 56.90 49.49
CA ALA A 549 0.71 57.09 49.81
C ALA A 549 1.59 57.03 48.55
N LEU A 550 2.50 58.00 48.40
CA LEU A 550 3.48 58.03 47.33
C LEU A 550 4.71 57.21 47.75
N SER A 551 5.25 56.34 46.88
CA SER A 551 6.58 55.75 47.06
C SER A 551 7.43 56.07 45.83
N VAL A 552 8.62 56.61 46.05
CA VAL A 552 9.58 56.94 45.00
C VAL A 552 10.76 55.98 45.14
N GLY A 553 10.96 55.11 44.14
CA GLY A 553 12.12 54.22 44.07
C GLY A 553 13.15 54.77 43.09
N LEU A 554 14.37 55.01 43.55
CA LEU A 554 15.51 55.34 42.69
C LEU A 554 16.38 54.11 42.46
N ASN A 555 16.92 53.97 41.24
CA ASN A 555 17.86 52.90 40.91
C ASN A 555 19.13 53.07 41.77
N ARG A 556 19.42 52.06 42.59
CA ARG A 556 20.22 52.16 43.81
C ARG A 556 21.72 52.13 43.53
N LEU A 557 22.42 53.26 43.61
CA LEU A 557 23.85 53.24 43.98
C LEU A 557 24.34 54.37 44.90
N ALA A 558 23.57 55.43 45.20
CA ALA A 558 24.05 56.45 46.15
C ALA A 558 22.93 57.31 46.77
N THR A 559 22.02 56.74 47.56
CA THR A 559 21.10 57.57 48.38
C THR A 559 20.45 56.74 49.50
N SER A 560 20.25 57.36 50.68
CA SER A 560 19.48 56.82 51.81
C SER A 560 18.22 57.64 52.07
N VAL A 561 17.13 56.99 52.49
CA VAL A 561 15.84 57.62 52.84
C VAL A 561 15.76 57.81 54.36
N SER A 562 15.30 58.96 54.85
CA SER A 562 15.03 59.20 56.29
C SER A 562 13.54 59.03 56.63
N GLU A 563 13.23 58.77 57.90
CA GLU A 563 11.91 58.32 58.40
C GLU A 563 10.74 59.33 58.26
N SER A 564 10.95 60.51 57.66
CA SER A 564 9.96 61.58 57.52
C SER A 564 9.38 61.77 56.11
N ASN A 565 9.58 60.84 55.16
CA ASN A 565 9.13 60.96 53.77
C ASN A 565 9.70 62.18 53.00
N GLU A 566 10.90 62.66 53.34
CA GLU A 566 11.60 63.68 52.57
C GLU A 566 12.70 63.07 51.69
N LEU A 567 12.72 63.44 50.41
CA LEU A 567 13.74 63.05 49.43
C LEU A 567 14.87 64.11 49.44
N THR A 568 16.04 63.76 49.97
CA THR A 568 17.24 64.63 49.90
C THR A 568 18.18 64.13 48.82
N LEU A 569 18.47 64.96 47.81
CA LEU A 569 19.45 64.70 46.76
C LEU A 569 20.67 65.61 46.99
N ALA A 570 21.75 65.06 47.52
CA ALA A 570 23.03 65.77 47.62
C ALA A 570 23.97 65.26 46.52
N ASN A 571 24.39 66.13 45.61
CA ASN A 571 25.61 65.89 44.86
C ASN A 571 26.39 67.20 44.68
N THR A 572 27.70 67.11 44.92
CA THR A 572 28.62 68.24 44.97
C THR A 572 29.40 68.34 43.67
N ALA A 573 29.38 69.55 43.10
CA ALA A 573 30.20 70.07 42.01
C ALA A 573 29.74 69.81 40.55
N ASP A 574 29.59 70.95 39.85
CA ASP A 574 29.68 71.20 38.40
C ASP A 574 28.65 70.60 37.44
N THR A 575 27.54 71.35 37.34
CA THR A 575 26.77 71.73 36.13
C THR A 575 26.91 70.86 34.87
N THR A 576 26.03 69.86 34.75
CA THR A 576 25.20 69.59 33.56
C THR A 576 24.10 68.59 33.97
N VAL A 577 22.84 69.02 33.97
CA VAL A 577 21.69 68.11 34.21
C VAL A 577 21.19 67.65 32.84
N GLN A 578 21.51 66.40 32.47
CA GLN A 578 20.91 65.73 31.31
C GLN A 578 19.59 65.07 31.71
N CYS A 579 18.51 65.38 30.99
CA CYS A 579 17.24 64.70 31.14
C CYS A 579 17.40 63.22 30.76
N SER A 580 17.18 62.31 31.72
CA SER A 580 17.36 60.86 31.52
C SER A 580 16.04 60.12 31.30
N ALA A 581 15.01 60.81 30.80
CA ALA A 581 13.78 60.21 30.27
C ALA A 581 13.21 61.11 29.15
N PRO A 582 12.60 60.56 28.08
CA PRO A 582 12.01 61.38 27.02
C PRO A 582 10.79 62.14 27.55
N LEU A 583 10.75 63.45 27.30
CA LEU A 583 9.54 64.26 27.45
C LEU A 583 8.52 63.79 26.40
N SER A 584 7.37 63.26 26.81
CA SER A 584 6.25 63.04 25.91
C SER A 584 5.44 64.32 25.77
N TRP A 585 5.35 64.82 24.53
CA TRP A 585 4.56 65.98 24.11
C TRP A 585 3.10 65.57 23.94
N ASP A 586 2.16 66.32 24.54
CA ASP A 586 0.73 66.02 24.56
C ASP A 586 -0.04 66.49 23.31
N GLY A 587 0.67 66.93 22.27
CA GLY A 587 0.06 67.33 21.00
C GLY A 587 -0.66 68.68 21.01
N SER A 588 -0.47 69.52 22.04
CA SER A 588 -1.18 70.80 22.16
C SER A 588 -0.57 71.99 21.38
N GLU A 589 0.63 71.87 20.80
CA GLU A 589 1.37 73.01 20.19
C GLU A 589 2.05 72.69 18.84
N ASN A 590 1.45 73.11 17.73
CA ASN A 590 1.87 72.69 16.39
C ASN A 590 3.08 73.48 15.81
N ASN A 591 3.80 74.26 16.62
CA ASN A 591 4.96 75.05 16.18
C ASN A 591 6.29 74.50 16.76
N PRO A 592 7.18 73.94 15.92
CA PRO A 592 8.43 73.32 16.36
C PRO A 592 9.44 74.27 17.05
N GLU A 593 9.40 75.58 16.77
CA GLU A 593 10.33 76.55 17.38
C GLU A 593 9.93 76.96 18.81
N LYS A 594 8.74 76.58 19.27
CA LYS A 594 8.24 76.85 20.62
C LYS A 594 8.10 75.60 21.50
N ALA A 595 8.44 74.42 20.98
CA ALA A 595 8.27 73.12 21.63
C ALA A 595 9.60 72.51 22.14
N ILE A 596 10.57 73.35 22.52
CA ILE A 596 11.83 72.90 23.15
C ILE A 596 11.83 73.33 24.63
#